data_AF-A0A800BXN8-F1
#
_entry.id   AF-A0A800BXN8-F1
#
_cell.length_a   1.000
_cell.length_b   1.000
_cell.length_c   1.000
_cell.angle_alpha   90.00
_cell.angle_beta   90.00
_cell.angle_gamma   90.00
#
_symmetry.space_group_name_H-M   'P 1'
#
loop_
_entity.id
_entity.type
_entity.pdbx_description
1 polymer ?
#
loop_
_entity_poly.entity_id
_entity_poly.type
_entity_poly.pdbx_seq_one_letter_code
_entity_poly.pdbx_strand_id
1 'polypeptide(L)'
;MDCQDMVFSPSHSHKRIKKTLLILPELVLKKMLFFSLYLLGARTGAIASLVGMPEESGKTVIKRILKGGLPALGDRRQTAKEYEHQLPHSTIQSQQVSVTTVGDSCLITLFDSEQQIKILRKHRVHLRSVVLTLLQAGLISDRMASSALGITAAHCLDLSSKLLNEDVAEVLLDKRKGQKTDLLVEPQVKAELVQQFAARSIAGYSVSGKALAEAVNDNLQTAISDRAIRWHMKKLGLMEIKKSLPNLVKSLKKTSSHT
;
A
#
# COMPACT_ATOMS: atom_id res chain seq x y z
N MET A 1 -41.41 18.02 24.18
CA MET A 1 -42.40 17.55 23.21
C MET A 1 -43.54 16.98 24.00
N ASP A 2 -44.76 17.45 23.76
CA ASP A 2 -45.95 16.88 24.36
C ASP A 2 -46.53 15.83 23.41
N CYS A 3 -46.69 14.60 23.89
CA CYS A 3 -47.19 13.47 23.10
C CYS A 3 -48.52 12.96 23.66
N GLN A 4 -49.17 13.68 24.56
CA GLN A 4 -50.41 13.23 25.22
C GLN A 4 -51.59 13.11 24.24
N ASP A 5 -51.63 13.94 23.20
CA ASP A 5 -52.70 13.90 22.18
C ASP A 5 -52.40 12.94 21.01
N MET A 6 -51.30 12.19 21.07
CA MET A 6 -50.94 11.26 20.00
C MET A 6 -51.78 9.99 20.04
N VAL A 7 -52.50 9.73 18.95
CA VAL A 7 -53.25 8.47 18.77
C VAL A 7 -52.31 7.38 18.24
N PHE A 8 -52.03 6.37 19.07
CA PHE A 8 -51.21 5.22 18.69
C PHE A 8 -52.08 4.09 18.12
N SER A 9 -51.87 3.76 16.85
CA SER A 9 -52.51 2.58 16.22
C SER A 9 -51.71 1.31 16.52
N PRO A 10 -52.33 0.27 17.15
CA PRO A 10 -51.65 -0.99 17.43
C PRO A 10 -51.14 -1.70 16.18
N SER A 11 -51.90 -1.67 15.08
CA SER A 11 -51.52 -2.35 13.83
C SER A 11 -50.29 -1.71 13.19
N HIS A 12 -50.23 -0.37 13.16
CA HIS A 12 -49.06 0.35 12.67
C HIS A 12 -47.86 0.19 13.59
N SER A 13 -48.06 0.20 14.91
CA SER A 13 -47.01 -0.03 15.90
C SER A 13 -46.34 -1.39 15.69
N HIS A 14 -47.13 -2.48 15.64
CA HIS A 14 -46.62 -3.83 15.41
C HIS A 14 -45.87 -3.95 14.07
N LYS A 15 -46.42 -3.39 12.98
CA LYS A 15 -45.78 -3.42 11.66
C LYS A 15 -44.44 -2.68 11.68
N ARG A 16 -44.33 -1.54 12.37
CA ARG A 16 -43.10 -0.76 12.49
C ARG A 16 -42.07 -1.48 13.36
N ILE A 17 -42.47 -1.97 14.53
CA ILE A 17 -41.60 -2.76 15.42
C ILE A 17 -41.05 -3.99 14.70
N LYS A 18 -41.89 -4.75 13.99
CA LYS A 18 -41.45 -5.92 13.21
C LYS A 18 -40.42 -5.55 12.14
N LYS A 19 -40.59 -4.42 11.45
CA LYS A 19 -39.59 -3.91 10.49
C LYS A 19 -38.29 -3.50 11.19
N THR A 20 -38.39 -2.85 12.35
CA THR A 20 -37.22 -2.41 13.11
C THR A 20 -36.41 -3.57 13.68
N LEU A 21 -37.06 -4.67 14.10
CA LEU A 21 -36.39 -5.89 14.55
C LEU A 21 -35.57 -6.60 13.47
N LEU A 22 -35.79 -6.28 12.18
CA LEU A 22 -34.93 -6.75 11.10
C LEU A 22 -33.60 -5.98 11.05
N ILE A 23 -33.49 -4.85 11.74
CA ILE A 23 -32.38 -3.89 11.64
C ILE A 23 -31.64 -3.76 12.97
N LEU A 24 -32.37 -3.79 14.09
CA LEU A 24 -31.81 -3.67 15.43
C LEU A 24 -32.12 -4.93 16.25
N PRO A 25 -31.15 -5.42 17.05
CA PRO A 25 -31.41 -6.47 18.02
C PRO A 25 -32.53 -6.09 18.98
N GLU A 26 -33.39 -7.07 19.30
CA GLU A 26 -34.56 -6.87 20.14
C GLU A 26 -34.22 -6.18 21.46
N LEU A 27 -33.12 -6.57 22.09
CA LEU A 27 -32.68 -5.98 23.36
C LEU A 27 -32.36 -4.48 23.22
N VAL A 28 -31.75 -4.05 22.12
CA VAL A 28 -31.43 -2.64 21.87
C VAL A 28 -32.71 -1.85 21.62
N LEU A 29 -33.63 -2.39 20.82
CA LEU A 29 -34.94 -1.78 20.58
C LEU A 29 -35.73 -1.61 21.88
N LYS A 30 -35.76 -2.64 22.72
CA LYS A 30 -36.40 -2.59 24.04
C LYS A 30 -35.78 -1.50 24.92
N LYS A 31 -34.45 -1.38 24.98
CA LYS A 31 -33.77 -0.32 25.74
C LYS A 31 -34.11 1.08 25.21
N MET A 32 -34.18 1.26 23.89
CA MET A 32 -34.56 2.53 23.26
C MET A 32 -35.99 2.91 23.63
N LEU A 33 -36.95 2.00 23.46
CA LEU A 33 -38.36 2.23 23.81
C LEU A 33 -38.50 2.53 25.31
N PHE A 34 -37.78 1.78 26.15
CA PHE A 34 -37.80 1.99 27.60
C PHE A 34 -37.35 3.40 27.97
N PHE A 35 -36.22 3.85 27.42
CA PHE A 35 -35.68 5.17 27.69
C PHE A 35 -36.57 6.29 27.14
N SER A 36 -37.11 6.14 25.92
CA SER A 36 -38.02 7.11 25.31
C SER A 36 -39.29 7.31 26.12
N LEU A 37 -39.93 6.22 26.58
CA LEU A 37 -41.13 6.29 27.41
C LEU A 37 -40.85 6.89 28.79
N TYR A 38 -39.67 6.63 29.35
CA TYR A 38 -39.22 7.29 30.58
C TYR A 38 -39.08 8.80 30.40
N LEU A 39 -38.50 9.26 29.29
CA LEU A 39 -38.41 10.69 28.96
C LEU A 39 -39.79 11.35 28.76
N LEU A 40 -40.78 10.59 28.31
CA LEU A 40 -42.18 11.04 28.21
C LEU A 40 -42.93 11.00 29.56
N GLY A 41 -42.26 10.64 30.66
CA GLY A 41 -42.81 10.68 32.01
C GLY A 41 -43.57 9.42 32.45
N ALA A 42 -43.49 8.32 31.70
CA ALA A 42 -44.13 7.07 32.11
C ALA A 42 -43.41 6.40 33.30
N ARG A 43 -44.17 5.73 34.17
CA ARG A 43 -43.63 5.02 35.35
C ARG A 43 -42.80 3.81 34.93
N THR A 44 -41.64 3.60 35.56
CA THR A 44 -40.69 2.52 35.22
C THR A 44 -41.32 1.13 35.23
N GLY A 45 -42.18 0.82 36.21
CA GLY A 45 -42.90 -0.45 36.28
C GLY A 45 -43.86 -0.67 35.11
N ALA A 46 -44.60 0.37 34.70
CA ALA A 46 -45.52 0.29 33.56
C ALA A 46 -44.77 0.08 32.23
N ILE A 47 -43.63 0.75 32.06
CA ILE A 47 -42.75 0.57 30.90
C ILE A 47 -42.16 -0.84 30.89
N ALA A 48 -41.71 -1.35 32.04
CA ALA A 48 -41.13 -2.68 32.19
C ALA A 48 -42.10 -3.78 31.74
N SER A 49 -43.36 -3.70 32.19
CA SER A 49 -44.42 -4.60 31.75
C SER A 49 -44.70 -4.47 30.25
N LEU A 50 -44.77 -3.24 29.71
CA LEU A 50 -45.08 -2.98 28.31
C LEU A 50 -43.99 -3.48 27.34
N VAL A 51 -42.72 -3.25 27.69
CA VAL A 51 -41.57 -3.59 26.85
C VAL A 51 -41.12 -5.04 27.07
N GLY A 52 -41.59 -5.70 28.12
CA GLY A 52 -41.19 -7.07 28.47
C GLY A 52 -39.72 -7.13 28.93
N MET A 53 -39.33 -6.22 29.82
CA MET A 53 -37.99 -6.14 30.41
C MET A 53 -38.09 -6.01 31.93
N PRO A 54 -37.21 -6.64 32.74
CA PRO A 54 -37.19 -6.43 34.19
C PRO A 54 -37.00 -4.95 34.56
N GLU A 55 -37.73 -4.49 35.57
CA GLU A 55 -37.69 -3.08 35.98
C GLU A 55 -36.28 -2.62 36.39
N GLU A 56 -35.55 -3.46 37.13
CA GLU A 56 -34.18 -3.17 37.55
C GLU A 56 -33.19 -3.08 36.38
N SER A 57 -33.41 -3.87 35.33
CA SER A 57 -32.64 -3.76 34.08
C SER A 57 -32.93 -2.43 33.37
N GLY A 58 -34.20 -2.01 33.34
CA GLY A 58 -34.61 -0.72 32.80
C GLY A 58 -34.03 0.48 33.55
N LYS A 59 -34.07 0.46 34.89
CA LYS A 59 -33.41 1.48 35.75
C LYS A 59 -31.90 1.55 35.48
N THR A 60 -31.25 0.39 35.33
CA THR A 60 -29.83 0.31 35.00
C THR A 60 -29.54 0.94 33.63
N VAL A 61 -30.40 0.71 32.64
CA VAL A 61 -30.30 1.30 31.30
C VAL A 61 -30.41 2.82 31.37
N ILE A 62 -31.42 3.36 32.06
CA ILE A 62 -31.59 4.80 32.26
C ILE A 62 -30.33 5.41 32.89
N LYS A 63 -29.86 4.85 34.01
CA LYS A 63 -28.66 5.33 34.71
C LYS A 63 -27.42 5.34 33.81
N ARG A 64 -27.24 4.29 33.00
CA ARG A 64 -26.10 4.19 32.09
C ARG A 64 -26.19 5.16 30.93
N ILE A 65 -27.37 5.38 30.35
CA ILE A 65 -27.56 6.35 29.27
C ILE A 65 -27.33 7.78 29.79
N LEU A 66 -27.89 8.11 30.96
CA LEU A 66 -27.69 9.44 31.56
C LEU A 66 -26.22 9.71 31.93
N LYS A 67 -25.45 8.67 32.31
CA LYS A 67 -24.03 8.81 32.65
C LYS A 67 -23.08 8.74 31.45
N GLY A 68 -23.40 7.94 30.44
CA GLY A 68 -22.47 7.54 29.37
C GLY A 68 -23.00 7.70 27.95
N GLY A 69 -24.17 8.33 27.78
CA GLY A 69 -24.79 8.61 26.49
C GLY A 69 -25.30 7.38 25.74
N LEU A 70 -25.56 7.57 24.45
CA LEU A 70 -26.11 6.56 23.53
C LEU A 70 -25.30 5.24 23.44
N PRO A 71 -23.97 5.20 23.62
CA PRO A 71 -23.22 3.94 23.66
C PRO A 71 -23.68 2.96 24.75
N ALA A 72 -24.47 3.39 25.74
CA ALA A 72 -25.06 2.53 26.74
C ALA A 72 -26.22 1.65 26.23
N LEU A 73 -26.79 1.95 25.05
CA LEU A 73 -27.85 1.15 24.43
C LEU A 73 -27.31 -0.16 23.86
N GLY A 74 -26.09 -0.16 23.32
CA GLY A 74 -25.42 -1.35 22.77
C GLY A 74 -24.87 -2.29 23.85
N ASP A 75 -24.49 -3.50 23.44
CA ASP A 75 -23.63 -4.37 24.24
C ASP A 75 -22.16 -3.95 24.04
N ARG A 76 -21.47 -3.61 25.14
CA ARG A 76 -20.04 -3.22 25.11
C ARG A 76 -19.10 -4.40 24.84
N ARG A 77 -19.59 -5.63 24.96
CA ARG A 77 -18.85 -6.86 24.64
C ARG A 77 -18.88 -7.19 23.16
N GLN A 78 -19.84 -6.64 22.42
CA GLN A 78 -19.91 -6.77 20.97
C GLN A 78 -19.08 -5.66 20.35
N THR A 79 -17.96 -6.02 19.71
CA THR A 79 -17.23 -5.08 18.85
C THR A 79 -18.17 -4.52 17.79
N ALA A 80 -17.99 -3.24 17.43
CA ALA A 80 -18.85 -2.46 16.53
C ALA A 80 -19.18 -3.10 15.15
N LYS A 81 -18.58 -4.25 14.82
CA LYS A 81 -18.80 -5.03 13.60
C LYS A 81 -20.07 -5.91 13.62
N GLU A 82 -20.65 -6.23 14.78
CA GLU A 82 -21.83 -7.13 14.83
C GLU A 82 -23.17 -6.43 14.60
N TYR A 83 -23.25 -5.09 14.65
CA TYR A 83 -24.46 -4.35 14.31
C TYR A 83 -24.62 -4.08 12.79
N GLU A 84 -23.71 -4.58 11.95
CA GLU A 84 -23.78 -4.44 10.49
C GLU A 84 -24.71 -5.48 9.81
N HIS A 85 -25.47 -6.27 10.56
CA HIS A 85 -26.44 -7.20 9.96
C HIS A 85 -27.73 -6.52 9.48
N GLN A 86 -27.68 -6.13 8.20
CA GLN A 86 -28.69 -6.33 7.16
C GLN A 86 -30.07 -5.67 7.33
N LEU A 87 -30.13 -4.36 7.02
CA LEU A 87 -31.29 -3.82 6.30
C LEU A 87 -31.47 -4.60 4.97
N PRO A 88 -32.70 -4.90 4.50
CA PRO A 88 -32.90 -5.08 3.07
C PRO A 88 -32.49 -3.77 2.43
N HIS A 89 -31.32 -3.76 1.80
CA HIS A 89 -30.71 -2.58 1.22
C HIS A 89 -31.66 -1.94 0.19
N SER A 90 -32.48 -0.99 0.62
CA SER A 90 -32.63 0.23 -0.17
C SER A 90 -31.24 0.83 -0.17
N THR A 91 -30.55 0.65 -1.30
CA THR A 91 -29.29 1.27 -1.65
C THR A 91 -29.25 2.72 -1.18
N ILE A 92 -28.75 2.94 0.04
CA ILE A 92 -27.73 3.95 0.20
C ILE A 92 -26.61 3.38 -0.64
N GLN A 93 -26.55 3.78 -1.92
CA GLN A 93 -25.31 3.74 -2.65
C GLN A 93 -24.32 4.40 -1.70
N SER A 94 -23.51 3.59 -1.00
CA SER A 94 -22.22 4.07 -0.58
C SER A 94 -21.65 4.58 -1.87
N GLN A 95 -21.62 5.89 -2.00
CA GLN A 95 -21.07 6.64 -3.10
C GLN A 95 -19.63 6.11 -3.24
N GLN A 96 -19.47 5.05 -4.04
CA GLN A 96 -18.28 4.22 -4.07
C GLN A 96 -17.44 4.73 -5.22
N VAL A 97 -16.23 5.18 -4.89
CA VAL A 97 -15.23 5.39 -5.92
C VAL A 97 -14.79 4.02 -6.40
N SER A 98 -15.00 3.71 -7.67
CA SER A 98 -14.53 2.47 -8.27
C SER A 98 -13.35 2.75 -9.19
N VAL A 99 -12.40 1.82 -9.21
CA VAL A 99 -11.21 1.89 -10.05
C VAL A 99 -11.17 0.62 -10.87
N THR A 100 -11.35 0.77 -12.18
CA THR A 100 -11.33 -0.35 -13.13
C THR A 100 -10.22 -0.16 -14.14
N THR A 101 -9.67 -1.27 -14.62
CA THR A 101 -8.64 -1.26 -15.66
C THR A 101 -9.25 -1.77 -16.94
N VAL A 102 -9.31 -0.93 -17.97
CA VAL A 102 -9.87 -1.24 -19.28
C VAL A 102 -8.79 -0.97 -20.33
N GLY A 103 -8.19 -2.05 -20.85
CA GLY A 103 -7.07 -1.99 -21.78
C GLY A 103 -5.87 -1.21 -21.22
N ASP A 104 -5.45 -0.17 -21.95
CA ASP A 104 -4.35 0.72 -21.59
C ASP A 104 -4.77 1.89 -20.70
N SER A 105 -6.03 1.92 -20.25
CA SER A 105 -6.55 2.97 -19.39
C SER A 105 -7.05 2.44 -18.06
N CYS A 106 -6.89 3.25 -17.03
CA CYS A 106 -7.55 3.12 -15.75
C CYS A 106 -8.71 4.12 -15.72
N LEU A 107 -9.90 3.63 -15.40
CA LEU A 107 -11.12 4.40 -15.26
C LEU A 107 -11.46 4.50 -13.78
N ILE A 108 -11.60 5.73 -13.30
CA ILE A 108 -11.98 6.03 -11.93
C ILE A 108 -13.37 6.65 -11.99
N THR A 109 -14.36 5.93 -11.48
CA THR A 109 -15.75 6.37 -11.43
C THR A 109 -16.04 6.87 -10.03
N LEU A 110 -16.47 8.12 -9.90
CA LEU A 110 -16.82 8.73 -8.63
C LEU A 110 -18.34 8.65 -8.46
N PHE A 111 -18.81 8.08 -7.35
CA PHE A 111 -20.16 8.33 -6.84
C PHE A 111 -21.31 8.02 -7.82
N ASP A 112 -21.22 6.89 -8.53
CA ASP A 112 -22.18 6.46 -9.58
C ASP A 112 -22.46 7.51 -10.67
N SER A 113 -21.50 8.41 -10.90
CA SER A 113 -21.55 9.38 -11.98
C SER A 113 -21.19 8.74 -13.32
N GLU A 114 -21.86 9.17 -14.38
CA GLU A 114 -21.45 8.94 -15.79
C GLU A 114 -20.07 9.56 -16.09
N GLN A 115 -19.61 10.51 -15.25
CA GLN A 115 -18.32 11.16 -15.40
C GLN A 115 -17.20 10.30 -14.81
N GLN A 116 -16.27 9.88 -15.68
CA GLN A 116 -15.14 9.05 -15.33
C GLN A 116 -13.83 9.79 -15.56
N ILE A 117 -12.91 9.67 -14.59
CA ILE A 117 -11.54 10.11 -14.77
C ILE A 117 -10.81 8.97 -15.49
N LYS A 118 -10.43 9.22 -16.74
CA LYS A 118 -9.65 8.28 -17.56
C LYS A 118 -8.18 8.64 -17.53
N ILE A 119 -7.35 7.73 -17.02
CA ILE A 119 -5.89 7.91 -16.97
C ILE A 119 -5.23 6.78 -17.75
N LEU A 120 -4.35 7.12 -18.69
CA LEU A 120 -3.57 6.13 -19.41
C LEU A 120 -2.52 5.51 -18.49
N ARG A 121 -2.39 4.17 -18.52
CA ARG A 121 -1.44 3.41 -17.68
C ARG A 121 0.01 3.75 -17.96
N LYS A 122 0.32 4.27 -19.17
CA LYS A 122 1.65 4.79 -19.51
C LYS A 122 2.02 6.04 -18.68
N HIS A 123 1.04 6.82 -18.21
CA HIS A 123 1.26 7.99 -17.36
C HIS A 123 1.40 7.57 -15.89
N ARG A 124 2.47 6.81 -15.58
CA ARG A 124 2.63 6.12 -14.29
C ARG A 124 2.60 7.06 -13.09
N VAL A 125 3.23 8.23 -13.19
CA VAL A 125 3.25 9.22 -12.09
C VAL A 125 1.85 9.74 -11.84
N HIS A 126 1.17 10.22 -12.89
CA HIS A 126 -0.21 10.71 -12.79
C HIS A 126 -1.17 9.64 -12.23
N LEU A 127 -1.10 8.41 -12.73
CA LEU A 127 -1.93 7.31 -12.24
C LEU A 127 -1.68 7.01 -10.76
N ARG A 128 -0.41 6.93 -10.34
CA ARG A 128 -0.04 6.71 -8.93
C ARG A 128 -0.51 7.86 -8.05
N SER A 129 -0.28 9.10 -8.46
CA SER A 129 -0.74 10.28 -7.70
C SER A 129 -2.24 10.20 -7.44
N VAL A 130 -3.06 9.99 -8.47
CA VAL A 130 -4.52 9.98 -8.29
C VAL A 130 -4.97 8.78 -7.44
N VAL A 131 -4.51 7.56 -7.74
CA VAL A 131 -4.94 6.35 -7.04
C VAL A 131 -4.49 6.36 -5.57
N LEU A 132 -3.27 6.81 -5.27
CA LEU A 132 -2.77 6.88 -3.90
C LEU A 132 -3.49 7.97 -3.09
N THR A 133 -3.83 9.12 -3.70
CA THR A 133 -4.64 10.14 -3.04
C THR A 133 -6.05 9.61 -2.70
N LEU A 134 -6.67 8.84 -3.59
CA LEU A 134 -7.97 8.21 -3.32
C LEU A 134 -7.89 7.17 -2.20
N LEU A 135 -6.81 6.39 -2.16
CA LEU A 135 -6.54 5.43 -1.09
C LEU A 135 -6.40 6.14 0.26
N GLN A 136 -5.64 7.24 0.28
CA GLN A 136 -5.40 8.04 1.47
C GLN A 136 -6.68 8.71 2.00
N ALA A 137 -7.56 9.16 1.11
CA ALA A 137 -8.86 9.70 1.45
C ALA A 137 -9.87 8.63 1.92
N GLY A 138 -9.48 7.34 1.92
CA GLY A 138 -10.36 6.23 2.28
C GLY A 138 -11.46 5.98 1.24
N LEU A 139 -11.35 6.54 0.04
CA LEU A 139 -12.35 6.43 -1.03
C LEU A 139 -12.25 5.09 -1.77
N ILE A 140 -11.07 4.46 -1.75
CA ILE A 140 -10.83 3.14 -2.35
C ILE A 140 -10.06 2.25 -1.38
N SER A 141 -10.20 0.94 -1.51
CA SER A 141 -9.43 -0.02 -0.71
C SER A 141 -7.98 -0.16 -1.19
N ASP A 142 -7.11 -0.63 -0.30
CA ASP A 142 -5.73 -1.03 -0.61
C ASP A 142 -5.66 -2.10 -1.71
N ARG A 143 -6.62 -3.04 -1.72
CA ARG A 143 -6.77 -4.06 -2.77
C ARG A 143 -7.07 -3.44 -4.14
N MET A 144 -7.97 -2.46 -4.20
CA MET A 144 -8.29 -1.76 -5.44
C MET A 144 -7.10 -0.95 -5.94
N ALA A 145 -6.43 -0.22 -5.04
CA ALA A 145 -5.23 0.54 -5.37
C ALA A 145 -4.11 -0.39 -5.88
N SER A 146 -3.86 -1.51 -5.19
CA SER A 146 -2.82 -2.47 -5.56
C SER A 146 -3.06 -3.09 -6.95
N SER A 147 -4.31 -3.46 -7.24
CA SER A 147 -4.72 -3.98 -8.55
C SER A 147 -4.54 -2.95 -9.66
N ALA A 148 -4.96 -1.70 -9.42
CA ALA A 148 -4.86 -0.62 -10.42
C ALA A 148 -3.40 -0.24 -10.75
N LEU A 149 -2.53 -0.25 -9.73
CA LEU A 149 -1.13 0.15 -9.86
C LEU A 149 -0.18 -1.01 -10.23
N GLY A 150 -0.61 -2.26 -10.07
CA GLY A 150 0.23 -3.44 -10.27
C GLY A 150 1.38 -3.54 -9.27
N ILE A 151 1.18 -3.08 -8.04
CA ILE A 151 2.15 -3.16 -6.93
C ILE A 151 1.46 -3.77 -5.71
N THR A 152 2.23 -4.18 -4.70
CA THR A 152 1.66 -4.80 -3.49
C THR A 152 0.89 -3.79 -2.64
N ALA A 153 -0.13 -4.25 -1.90
CA ALA A 153 -0.91 -3.40 -1.00
C ALA A 153 -0.04 -2.70 0.06
N ALA A 154 0.95 -3.41 0.62
CA ALA A 154 1.93 -2.83 1.54
C ALA A 154 2.72 -1.67 0.90
N HIS A 155 3.12 -1.81 -0.37
CA HIS A 155 3.83 -0.77 -1.09
C HIS A 155 2.90 0.42 -1.44
N CYS A 156 1.62 0.18 -1.73
CA CYS A 156 0.64 1.26 -1.88
C CYS A 156 0.50 2.09 -0.59
N LEU A 157 0.42 1.43 0.57
CA LEU A 157 0.30 2.11 1.86
C LEU A 157 1.56 2.91 2.20
N ASP A 158 2.75 2.35 1.96
CA ASP A 158 4.02 3.06 2.13
C ASP A 158 4.08 4.31 1.25
N LEU A 159 3.81 4.19 -0.06
CA LEU A 159 3.81 5.34 -0.97
C LEU A 159 2.74 6.38 -0.62
N SER A 160 1.54 5.95 -0.23
CA SER A 160 0.48 6.85 0.22
C SER A 160 0.89 7.60 1.49
N SER A 161 1.55 6.94 2.45
CA SER A 161 2.03 7.60 3.67
C SER A 161 3.14 8.62 3.39
N LYS A 162 3.99 8.39 2.40
CA LYS A 162 5.04 9.33 1.99
C LYS A 162 4.47 10.56 1.31
N LEU A 163 3.45 10.40 0.47
CA LEU A 163 2.77 11.53 -0.20
C LEU A 163 2.04 12.50 0.74
N LEU A 164 1.84 12.16 2.01
CA LEU A 164 1.36 13.10 3.03
C LEU A 164 2.41 14.15 3.40
N ASN A 165 3.69 13.79 3.33
CA ASN A 165 4.79 14.56 3.92
C ASN A 165 5.81 15.03 2.87
N GLU A 166 5.85 14.38 1.72
CA GLU A 166 6.80 14.61 0.63
C GLU A 166 6.05 14.92 -0.68
N ASP A 167 6.68 15.65 -1.59
CA ASP A 167 6.07 15.99 -2.89
C ASP A 167 6.01 14.77 -3.84
N VAL A 168 5.09 14.79 -4.80
CA VAL A 168 4.93 13.77 -5.86
C VAL A 168 6.26 13.50 -6.58
N ALA A 169 7.03 14.56 -6.84
CA ALA A 169 8.34 14.44 -7.47
C ALA A 169 9.34 13.65 -6.62
N GLU A 170 9.25 13.74 -5.30
CA GLU A 170 10.15 13.05 -4.37
C GLU A 170 9.73 11.59 -4.15
N VAL A 171 8.42 11.30 -4.15
CA VAL A 171 7.94 9.95 -3.83
C VAL A 171 7.83 9.06 -5.06
N LEU A 172 7.35 9.61 -6.19
CA LEU A 172 6.89 8.82 -7.34
C LEU A 172 7.82 8.86 -8.56
N LEU A 173 8.73 9.84 -8.65
CA LEU A 173 9.75 9.83 -9.70
C LEU A 173 10.86 8.84 -9.33
N ASP A 174 11.32 8.11 -10.34
CA ASP A 174 12.42 7.18 -10.16
C ASP A 174 13.71 7.94 -9.83
N LYS A 175 14.11 7.90 -8.55
CA LYS A 175 15.36 8.47 -8.06
C LYS A 175 16.60 7.72 -8.55
N ARG A 176 16.43 6.57 -9.22
CA ARG A 176 17.54 5.84 -9.84
C ARG A 176 18.01 6.58 -11.09
N LYS A 177 18.75 7.67 -10.89
CA LYS A 177 19.90 7.93 -11.76
C LYS A 177 20.83 6.75 -11.49
N GLY A 178 20.77 5.72 -12.34
CA GLY A 178 21.73 4.61 -12.29
C GLY A 178 23.13 5.16 -12.10
N GLN A 179 23.93 4.47 -11.29
CA GLN A 179 25.26 4.91 -10.89
C GLN A 179 26.05 5.41 -12.11
N LYS A 180 26.25 6.73 -12.22
CA LYS A 180 26.89 7.37 -13.38
C LYS A 180 28.41 7.21 -13.38
N THR A 181 28.99 6.91 -12.22
CA THR A 181 30.42 6.78 -11.98
C THR A 181 30.71 5.49 -11.22
N ASP A 182 31.67 4.69 -11.69
CA ASP A 182 32.09 3.46 -11.03
C ASP A 182 32.80 3.81 -9.69
N LEU A 183 32.04 4.05 -8.61
CA LEU A 183 32.58 4.55 -7.33
C LEU A 183 33.59 3.61 -6.67
N LEU A 184 33.51 2.30 -6.95
CA LEU A 184 34.41 1.30 -6.37
C LEU A 184 35.65 1.04 -7.25
N VAL A 185 35.55 1.31 -8.55
CA VAL A 185 36.62 0.99 -9.52
C VAL A 185 37.05 2.28 -10.18
N GLU A 186 37.89 2.99 -9.44
CA GLU A 186 38.50 4.25 -9.85
C GLU A 186 39.40 4.07 -11.09
N PRO A 187 39.74 5.16 -11.80
CA PRO A 187 40.62 5.09 -12.97
C PRO A 187 41.94 4.36 -12.73
N GLN A 188 42.52 4.48 -11.52
CA GLN A 188 43.76 3.81 -11.14
C GLN A 188 43.60 2.28 -11.11
N VAL A 189 42.49 1.78 -10.55
CA VAL A 189 42.16 0.35 -10.54
C VAL A 189 41.96 -0.18 -11.95
N LYS A 190 41.35 0.61 -12.84
CA LYS A 190 41.18 0.26 -14.26
C LYS A 190 42.52 0.16 -14.98
N ALA A 191 43.43 1.09 -14.73
CA ALA A 191 44.77 1.08 -15.32
C ALA A 191 45.55 -0.16 -14.87
N GLU A 192 45.55 -0.47 -13.57
CA GLU A 192 46.21 -1.65 -13.02
C GLU A 192 45.62 -2.95 -13.59
N LEU A 193 44.28 -3.03 -13.71
CA LEU A 193 43.62 -4.17 -14.33
C LEU A 193 44.11 -4.39 -15.77
N VAL A 194 44.25 -3.34 -16.58
CA VAL A 194 44.75 -3.44 -17.96
C VAL A 194 46.22 -3.89 -17.96
N GLN A 195 47.06 -3.34 -17.09
CA GLN A 195 48.47 -3.72 -16.98
C GLN A 195 48.65 -5.19 -16.58
N GLN A 196 47.98 -5.62 -15.50
CA GLN A 196 48.03 -7.00 -15.03
C GLN A 196 47.46 -7.97 -16.07
N PHE A 197 46.37 -7.59 -16.73
CA PHE A 197 45.80 -8.42 -17.80
C PHE A 197 46.79 -8.61 -18.95
N ALA A 198 47.43 -7.53 -19.42
CA ALA A 198 48.38 -7.59 -20.52
C ALA A 198 49.63 -8.39 -20.15
N ALA A 199 50.29 -8.05 -19.02
CA ALA A 199 51.51 -8.71 -18.56
C ALA A 199 51.29 -10.22 -18.35
N ARG A 200 50.21 -10.60 -17.68
CA ARG A 200 49.87 -12.00 -17.43
C ARG A 200 49.50 -12.74 -18.71
N SER A 201 48.77 -12.11 -19.63
CA SER A 201 48.43 -12.71 -20.93
C SER A 201 49.68 -13.00 -21.76
N ILE A 202 50.64 -12.06 -21.80
CA ILE A 202 51.90 -12.21 -22.56
C ILE A 202 52.80 -13.28 -21.93
N ALA A 203 52.88 -13.32 -20.61
CA ALA A 203 53.71 -14.27 -19.86
C ALA A 203 53.06 -15.66 -19.69
N GLY A 204 51.82 -15.85 -20.14
CA GLY A 204 51.12 -17.14 -20.05
C GLY A 204 50.50 -17.45 -18.67
N TYR A 205 50.40 -16.46 -17.79
CA TYR A 205 49.76 -16.61 -16.48
C TYR A 205 48.23 -16.53 -16.56
N SER A 206 47.56 -17.00 -15.51
CA SER A 206 46.10 -16.94 -15.39
C SER A 206 45.59 -15.50 -15.37
N VAL A 207 44.57 -15.22 -16.19
CA VAL A 207 43.81 -13.96 -16.27
C VAL A 207 42.37 -14.15 -15.81
N SER A 208 42.13 -15.09 -14.88
CA SER A 208 40.81 -15.26 -14.29
C SER A 208 40.42 -14.05 -13.43
N GLY A 209 39.11 -13.86 -13.21
CA GLY A 209 38.62 -12.78 -12.36
C GLY A 209 39.22 -12.78 -10.96
N LYS A 210 39.43 -13.97 -10.38
CA LYS A 210 40.09 -14.16 -9.09
C LYS A 210 41.57 -13.78 -9.14
N ALA A 211 42.31 -14.29 -10.11
CA ALA A 211 43.75 -14.03 -10.23
C ALA A 211 44.07 -12.55 -10.49
N LEU A 212 43.19 -11.85 -11.21
CA LEU A 212 43.33 -10.41 -11.45
C LEU A 212 42.84 -9.57 -10.26
N ALA A 213 41.82 -10.03 -9.53
CA ALA A 213 41.41 -9.36 -8.29
C ALA A 213 42.53 -9.42 -7.24
N GLU A 214 43.14 -10.58 -7.03
CA GLU A 214 44.31 -10.75 -6.16
C GLU A 214 45.44 -9.80 -6.59
N ALA A 215 45.88 -9.84 -7.86
CA ALA A 215 46.98 -9.01 -8.33
C ALA A 215 46.72 -7.49 -8.23
N VAL A 216 45.50 -7.04 -8.53
CA VAL A 216 45.12 -5.62 -8.45
C VAL A 216 45.02 -5.17 -6.99
N ASN A 217 44.44 -6.01 -6.12
CA ASN A 217 44.30 -5.71 -4.71
C ASN A 217 45.65 -5.67 -3.99
N ASP A 218 46.56 -6.59 -4.32
CA ASP A 218 47.91 -6.64 -3.75
C ASP A 218 48.73 -5.38 -4.10
N ASN A 219 48.67 -4.95 -5.37
CA ASN A 219 49.44 -3.80 -5.85
C ASN A 219 48.88 -2.45 -5.40
N LEU A 220 47.55 -2.30 -5.35
CA LEU A 220 46.91 -1.02 -5.02
C LEU A 220 46.39 -0.95 -3.58
N GLN A 221 46.55 -2.01 -2.77
CA GLN A 221 46.00 -2.10 -1.41
C GLN A 221 44.48 -1.82 -1.40
N THR A 222 43.76 -2.44 -2.34
CA THR A 222 42.30 -2.28 -2.50
C THR A 222 41.55 -3.59 -2.19
N ALA A 223 40.22 -3.52 -2.08
CA ALA A 223 39.37 -4.67 -1.79
C ALA A 223 38.32 -4.89 -2.90
N ILE A 224 38.79 -4.99 -4.15
CA ILE A 224 37.93 -5.20 -5.32
C ILE A 224 37.56 -6.67 -5.44
N SER A 225 36.27 -6.95 -5.58
CA SER A 225 35.78 -8.32 -5.75
C SER A 225 36.05 -8.88 -7.15
N ASP A 226 36.21 -10.20 -7.24
CA ASP A 226 36.30 -10.96 -8.50
C ASP A 226 35.15 -10.65 -9.47
N ARG A 227 33.96 -10.33 -8.93
CA ARG A 227 32.78 -9.99 -9.73
C ARG A 227 32.95 -8.62 -10.40
N ALA A 228 33.45 -7.63 -9.68
CA ALA A 228 33.73 -6.30 -10.21
C ALA A 228 34.80 -6.38 -11.29
N ILE A 229 35.91 -7.08 -11.04
CA ILE A 229 36.97 -7.30 -12.05
C ILE A 229 36.41 -7.95 -13.32
N ARG A 230 35.64 -9.04 -13.21
CA ARG A 230 35.02 -9.69 -14.38
C ARG A 230 34.11 -8.76 -15.16
N TRP A 231 33.31 -7.96 -14.47
CA TRP A 231 32.43 -7.00 -15.13
C TRP A 231 33.24 -5.95 -15.89
N HIS A 232 34.31 -5.41 -15.29
CA HIS A 232 35.19 -4.45 -15.96
C HIS A 232 35.98 -5.06 -17.12
N MET A 233 36.49 -6.28 -16.98
CA MET A 233 37.15 -6.99 -18.08
C MET A 233 36.23 -7.13 -19.29
N LYS A 234 34.95 -7.47 -19.06
CA LYS A 234 33.95 -7.56 -20.12
C LYS A 234 33.64 -6.19 -20.71
N LYS A 235 33.45 -5.18 -19.86
CA LYS A 235 33.15 -3.80 -20.29
C LYS A 235 34.28 -3.16 -21.11
N LEU A 236 35.52 -3.49 -20.78
CA LEU A 236 36.73 -3.02 -21.49
C LEU A 236 37.11 -3.89 -22.70
N GLY A 237 36.42 -5.01 -22.93
CA GLY A 237 36.73 -5.91 -24.06
C GLY A 237 38.05 -6.70 -23.91
N LEU A 238 38.60 -6.82 -22.70
CA LEU A 238 39.91 -7.44 -22.48
C LEU A 238 39.95 -8.91 -22.94
N MET A 239 38.83 -9.63 -22.81
CA MET A 239 38.76 -11.03 -23.23
C MET A 239 38.90 -11.21 -24.75
N GLU A 240 38.50 -10.23 -25.55
CA GLU A 240 38.60 -10.27 -27.01
C GLU A 240 40.06 -10.19 -27.48
N ILE A 241 40.92 -9.51 -26.72
CA ILE A 241 42.33 -9.30 -27.06
C ILE A 241 43.28 -10.32 -26.41
N LYS A 242 42.77 -11.26 -25.61
CA LYS A 242 43.58 -12.23 -24.86
C LYS A 242 44.55 -13.02 -25.75
N LYS A 243 44.07 -13.49 -26.91
CA LYS A 243 44.87 -14.32 -27.85
C LYS A 243 45.73 -13.49 -28.80
N SER A 244 45.32 -12.26 -29.11
CA SER A 244 46.05 -11.38 -30.03
C SER A 244 47.22 -10.66 -29.36
N LEU A 245 47.11 -10.35 -28.06
CA LEU A 245 48.17 -9.67 -27.29
C LEU A 245 49.54 -10.36 -27.36
N PRO A 246 49.68 -11.68 -27.09
CA PRO A 246 50.97 -12.35 -27.20
C PRO A 246 51.53 -12.33 -28.62
N ASN A 247 50.67 -12.45 -29.64
CA ASN A 247 51.08 -12.42 -31.04
C ASN A 247 51.56 -11.02 -31.45
N LEU A 248 50.89 -9.97 -30.98
CA LEU A 248 51.28 -8.58 -31.19
C LEU A 248 52.68 -8.29 -30.61
N VAL A 249 52.96 -8.78 -29.39
CA VAL A 249 54.30 -8.63 -28.80
C VAL A 249 55.34 -9.40 -29.59
N LYS A 250 55.02 -10.62 -30.04
CA LYS A 250 55.93 -11.41 -30.89
C LYS A 250 56.24 -10.72 -32.22
N SER A 251 55.26 -10.09 -32.87
CA SER A 251 55.50 -9.35 -34.11
C SER A 251 56.37 -8.11 -33.88
N LEU A 252 56.12 -7.36 -32.80
CA LEU A 252 56.91 -6.17 -32.44
C LEU A 252 58.36 -6.52 -32.07
N LYS A 253 58.61 -7.64 -31.40
CA LYS A 253 59.97 -8.12 -31.12
C LYS A 253 60.73 -8.50 -32.39
N LYS A 254 60.07 -9.03 -33.42
CA LYS A 254 60.70 -9.44 -34.69
C LYS A 254 61.09 -8.26 -35.58
N THR A 255 60.38 -7.13 -35.50
CA THR A 255 60.71 -5.92 -36.26
C THR A 255 61.76 -5.04 -35.57
N SER A 256 62.05 -5.27 -34.28
CA SER A 256 63.01 -4.48 -33.50
C SER A 256 64.49 -4.82 -33.76
N SER A 257 64.80 -5.87 -34.53
CA SER A 257 66.19 -6.27 -34.83
C SER A 257 66.75 -5.67 -36.13
N HIS A 258 66.07 -4.67 -36.70
CA HIS A 258 66.58 -3.87 -37.82
C HIS A 258 66.53 -2.39 -37.43
N THR A 259 67.50 -1.94 -36.64
CA THR A 259 67.93 -0.54 -36.57
C THR A 259 69.37 -0.50 -36.12
#